data_AF-A0A9X9F5A1-F1
#
_entry.id   AF-A0A9X9F5A1-F1
#
_cell.length_a   1.000
_cell.length_b   1.000
_cell.length_c   1.000
_cell.angle_alpha   90.00
_cell.angle_beta   90.00
_cell.angle_gamma   90.00
#
_symmetry.space_group_name_H-M   'P 1'
#
loop_
_entity.id
_entity.type
_entity.pdbx_description
1 polymer ?
#
loop_
_entity_poly.entity_id
_entity_poly.type
_entity_poly.pdbx_seq_one_letter_code
_entity_poly.pdbx_strand_id
1 'polypeptide(L)'
;GKVNPVMAEVINQVAFQVIGNDHTICLASEAGQLELNVMEPVLVFNLIQSISIMNNGFRVFREYCIEGITANEELLKQYVEKSVGIITAVNPHIGYEAASRIAREAIETGKSVRELCLEHGVLTEEELDIILDPFEMTHPEIAGASLLKNKKM
;
A
#
# COMPACT_ATOMS: atom_id res chain seq x y z
N GLY A 1 18.79 17.26 12.00
CA GLY A 1 19.83 16.36 11.43
C GLY A 1 19.16 15.35 10.52
N LYS A 2 19.91 14.69 9.64
CA LYS A 2 19.39 13.63 8.75
C LYS A 2 19.04 12.37 9.58
N VAL A 3 17.89 11.76 9.32
CA VAL A 3 17.44 10.50 9.93
C VAL A 3 17.26 9.46 8.82
N ASN A 4 17.80 8.25 9.00
CA ASN A 4 17.74 7.17 8.00
C ASN A 4 16.90 5.98 8.53
N PRO A 5 16.21 5.22 7.65
CA PRO A 5 15.38 4.09 8.04
C PRO A 5 16.20 2.81 8.30
N VAL A 6 17.21 2.88 9.17
CA VAL A 6 18.22 1.81 9.39
C VAL A 6 17.61 0.45 9.79
N MET A 7 16.46 0.47 10.46
CA MET A 7 15.76 -0.75 10.85
C MET A 7 15.14 -1.48 9.65
N ALA A 8 14.64 -0.75 8.64
CA ALA A 8 14.21 -1.37 7.40
C ALA A 8 15.42 -1.84 6.56
N GLU A 9 16.53 -1.11 6.61
CA GLU A 9 17.77 -1.47 5.91
C GLU A 9 18.35 -2.80 6.42
N VAL A 10 18.33 -3.06 7.73
CA VAL A 10 18.79 -4.35 8.28
C VAL A 10 17.83 -5.49 7.94
N ILE A 11 16.52 -5.25 7.88
CA ILE A 11 15.54 -6.26 7.42
C ILE A 11 15.79 -6.66 5.96
N ASN A 12 16.11 -5.70 5.09
CA ASN A 12 16.49 -6.02 3.71
C ASN A 12 17.74 -6.90 3.65
N GLN A 13 18.77 -6.59 4.43
CA GLN A 13 19.99 -7.41 4.51
C GLN A 13 19.71 -8.84 5.01
N VAL A 14 18.85 -8.97 6.04
CA VAL A 14 18.39 -10.28 6.53
C VAL A 14 17.66 -11.04 5.42
N ALA A 15 16.74 -10.39 4.70
CA ALA A 15 16.01 -11.01 3.59
C ALA A 15 16.96 -11.50 2.49
N PHE A 16 17.95 -10.70 2.10
CA PHE A 16 18.94 -11.10 1.09
C PHE A 16 19.77 -12.31 1.55
N GLN A 17 20.18 -12.33 2.82
CA GLN A 17 20.92 -13.48 3.37
C GLN A 17 20.06 -14.74 3.40
N VAL A 18 18.79 -14.64 3.82
CA VAL A 18 17.85 -15.78 3.86
C VAL A 18 17.64 -16.35 2.46
N ILE A 19 17.49 -15.50 1.43
CA ILE A 19 17.35 -15.94 0.04
C ILE A 19 18.62 -16.70 -0.43
N GLY A 20 19.82 -16.20 -0.10
CA GLY A 20 21.07 -16.89 -0.43
C GLY A 20 21.22 -18.24 0.28
N ASN A 21 20.81 -18.29 1.54
CA ASN A 21 20.81 -19.52 2.34
C ASN A 21 19.82 -20.55 1.77
N ASP A 22 18.63 -20.12 1.37
CA ASP A 22 17.61 -20.97 0.74
C ASP A 22 18.11 -21.56 -0.58
N HIS A 23 18.79 -20.76 -1.41
CA HIS A 23 19.41 -21.28 -2.62
C HIS A 23 20.49 -22.34 -2.33
N THR A 24 21.29 -22.13 -1.28
CA THR A 24 22.28 -23.12 -0.84
C THR A 24 21.62 -24.41 -0.35
N ILE A 25 20.52 -24.30 0.40
CA ILE A 25 19.70 -25.43 0.86
C ILE A 25 19.13 -26.20 -0.34
N CYS A 26 18.63 -25.49 -1.36
CA CYS A 26 18.09 -26.09 -2.57
C CYS A 26 19.14 -26.96 -3.27
N LEU A 27 20.33 -26.41 -3.51
CA LEU A 27 21.45 -27.15 -4.13
C LEU A 27 21.91 -28.34 -3.28
N ALA A 28 22.02 -28.17 -1.96
CA ALA A 28 22.39 -29.26 -1.04
C ALA A 28 21.35 -30.38 -1.00
N SER A 29 20.06 -30.03 -1.09
CA SER A 29 18.96 -30.98 -1.06
C SER A 29 18.91 -31.86 -2.32
N GLU A 30 19.27 -31.31 -3.48
CA GLU A 30 19.28 -32.02 -4.77
C GLU A 30 20.46 -33.00 -4.90
N ALA A 31 21.60 -32.69 -4.28
CA ALA A 31 22.86 -33.44 -4.43
C ALA A 31 22.95 -34.76 -3.63
N GLY A 32 21.81 -35.43 -3.36
CA GLY A 32 21.79 -36.75 -2.72
C GLY A 32 22.41 -37.83 -3.62
N GLN A 33 23.14 -38.78 -3.03
CA GLN A 33 23.82 -39.85 -3.78
C GLN A 33 23.42 -41.22 -3.24
N LEU A 34 22.67 -41.97 -4.06
CA LEU A 34 22.14 -43.29 -3.73
C LEU A 34 21.31 -43.27 -2.43
N GLU A 35 21.75 -43.96 -1.38
CA GLU A 35 20.99 -44.13 -0.14
C GLU A 35 21.10 -42.96 0.85
N LEU A 36 21.98 -41.98 0.60
CA LEU A 36 22.25 -40.91 1.58
C LEU A 36 22.53 -39.55 0.92
N ASN A 37 22.02 -38.48 1.55
CA ASN A 37 22.47 -37.12 1.26
C ASN A 37 23.57 -36.71 2.25
N VAL A 38 24.79 -36.54 1.77
CA VAL A 38 25.94 -36.16 2.62
C VAL A 38 26.09 -34.64 2.82
N MET A 39 25.24 -33.84 2.16
CA MET A 39 25.23 -32.37 2.23
C MET A 39 24.37 -31.83 3.37
N GLU A 40 23.77 -32.70 4.20
CA GLU A 40 22.96 -32.34 5.36
C GLU A 40 23.61 -31.30 6.30
N PRO A 41 24.93 -31.32 6.58
CA PRO A 41 25.54 -30.31 7.45
C PRO A 41 25.40 -28.87 6.93
N VAL A 42 25.64 -28.64 5.63
CA VAL A 42 25.51 -27.29 5.05
C VAL A 42 24.05 -26.87 4.95
N LEU A 43 23.15 -27.82 4.71
CA LEU A 43 21.70 -27.60 4.69
C LEU A 43 21.21 -27.11 6.06
N VAL A 44 21.48 -27.89 7.11
CA VAL A 44 21.02 -27.59 8.48
C VAL A 44 21.65 -26.30 8.99
N PHE A 45 22.93 -26.06 8.71
CA PHE A 45 23.60 -24.82 9.08
C PHE A 45 22.89 -23.58 8.50
N ASN A 46 22.62 -23.57 7.20
CA ASN A 46 21.96 -22.45 6.52
C ASN A 46 20.52 -22.25 7.01
N LEU A 47 19.81 -23.34 7.30
CA LEU A 47 18.46 -23.27 7.85
C LEU A 47 18.45 -22.62 9.24
N ILE A 48 19.31 -23.10 10.15
CA ILE A 48 19.39 -22.57 11.52
C ILE A 48 19.89 -21.13 11.51
N GLN A 49 20.86 -20.80 10.66
CA GLN A 49 21.35 -19.42 10.51
C GLN A 49 20.21 -18.49 10.08
N SER A 50 19.45 -18.85 9.04
CA SER A 50 18.29 -18.09 8.56
C SER A 50 17.27 -17.83 9.67
N ILE A 51 16.90 -18.87 10.42
CA ILE A 51 15.95 -18.75 11.55
C ILE A 51 16.49 -17.79 12.61
N SER A 52 17.78 -17.91 12.96
CA SER A 52 18.41 -17.07 13.99
C SER A 52 18.43 -15.59 13.59
N ILE A 53 18.86 -15.29 12.37
CA ILE A 53 18.95 -13.89 11.91
C ILE A 53 17.56 -13.27 11.70
N MET A 54 16.57 -14.04 11.25
CA MET A 54 15.18 -13.57 11.14
C MET A 54 14.59 -13.27 12.51
N ASN A 55 14.73 -14.17 13.49
CA ASN A 55 14.22 -13.95 14.84
C ASN A 55 14.81 -12.69 15.48
N ASN A 56 16.13 -12.51 15.34
CA ASN A 56 16.80 -11.31 15.83
C ASN A 56 16.30 -10.05 15.10
N GLY A 57 16.26 -10.09 13.76
CA GLY A 57 15.79 -9.00 12.91
C GLY A 57 14.36 -8.58 13.21
N PHE A 58 13.42 -9.52 13.29
CA PHE A 58 12.01 -9.24 13.59
C PHE A 58 11.83 -8.66 14.99
N ARG A 59 12.57 -9.15 15.98
CA ARG A 59 12.50 -8.59 17.34
C ARG A 59 12.89 -7.12 17.35
N VAL A 60 14.05 -6.79 16.78
CA VAL A 60 14.55 -5.40 16.78
C VAL A 60 13.73 -4.50 15.86
N PHE A 61 13.25 -5.00 14.73
CA PHE A 61 12.41 -4.24 13.80
C PHE A 61 11.06 -3.87 14.41
N ARG A 62 10.44 -4.81 15.15
CA ARG A 62 9.22 -4.53 15.90
C ARG A 62 9.43 -3.41 16.92
N GLU A 63 10.44 -3.55 17.78
CA GLU A 63 10.71 -2.64 18.90
C GLU A 63 11.19 -1.25 18.44
N TYR A 64 12.13 -1.19 17.48
CA TYR A 64 12.78 0.07 17.09
C TYR A 64 12.25 0.68 15.80
N CYS A 65 11.25 0.07 15.15
CA CYS A 65 10.59 0.65 13.99
C CYS A 65 9.08 0.59 14.14
N ILE A 66 8.46 -0.60 14.17
CA ILE A 66 7.01 -0.76 14.07
C ILE A 66 6.26 -0.09 15.23
N GLU A 67 6.68 -0.31 16.47
CA GLU A 67 6.00 0.25 17.66
C GLU A 67 5.99 1.79 17.67
N GLY A 68 6.93 2.43 16.98
CA GLY A 68 7.07 3.88 16.90
C GLY A 68 6.48 4.52 15.64
N ILE A 69 5.86 3.75 14.72
CA ILE A 69 5.28 4.32 13.50
C ILE A 69 4.10 5.23 13.87
N THR A 70 4.16 6.48 13.41
CA THR A 70 3.07 7.44 13.49
C THR A 70 2.72 7.97 12.10
N ALA A 71 1.44 8.27 11.89
CA ALA A 71 0.98 8.88 10.66
C ALA A 71 1.22 10.39 10.67
N ASN A 72 1.66 10.95 9.55
CA ASN A 72 1.56 12.38 9.29
C ASN A 72 0.18 12.66 8.67
N GLU A 73 -0.84 12.75 9.51
CA GLU A 73 -2.24 12.82 9.08
C GLU A 73 -2.52 14.01 8.16
N GLU A 74 -1.93 15.17 8.45
CA GLU A 74 -2.14 16.37 7.63
C GLU A 74 -1.56 16.22 6.22
N LEU A 75 -0.33 15.69 6.12
CA LEU A 75 0.29 15.43 4.81
C LEU A 75 -0.48 14.34 4.04
N LEU A 76 -0.91 13.28 4.71
CA LEU A 76 -1.68 12.21 4.10
C LEU A 76 -3.05 12.70 3.60
N LYS A 77 -3.74 13.55 4.37
CA LYS A 77 -4.99 14.18 3.95
C LYS A 77 -4.79 15.03 2.70
N GLN A 78 -3.72 15.84 2.67
CA GLN A 78 -3.38 16.64 1.47
C GLN A 78 -3.10 15.77 0.24
N TYR A 79 -2.48 14.59 0.41
CA TYR A 79 -2.26 13.67 -0.70
C TYR A 79 -3.57 13.10 -1.25
N VAL A 80 -4.52 12.77 -0.38
CA VAL A 80 -5.85 12.30 -0.82
C VAL A 80 -6.59 13.41 -1.54
N GLU A 81 -6.66 14.61 -0.98
CA GLU A 81 -7.39 15.75 -1.55
C GLU A 81 -6.85 16.19 -2.92
N LYS A 82 -5.52 16.11 -3.11
CA LYS A 82 -4.86 16.46 -4.38
C LYS A 82 -4.80 15.30 -5.37
N SER A 83 -5.19 14.10 -4.97
CA SER A 83 -5.15 12.94 -5.85
C SER A 83 -6.28 13.02 -6.85
N VAL A 84 -5.95 13.08 -8.13
CA VAL A 84 -6.93 12.94 -9.22
C VAL A 84 -7.63 11.57 -9.17
N GLY A 85 -7.00 10.56 -8.54
CA GLY A 85 -7.56 9.22 -8.39
C GLY A 85 -8.91 9.16 -7.67
N ILE A 86 -9.23 10.14 -6.83
CA ILE A 86 -10.52 10.21 -6.12
C ILE A 86 -11.70 10.44 -7.08
N ILE A 87 -11.45 10.82 -8.34
CA ILE A 87 -12.48 10.92 -9.38
C ILE A 87 -13.22 9.60 -9.60
N THR A 88 -12.58 8.47 -9.29
CA THR A 88 -13.20 7.14 -9.43
C THR A 88 -14.40 6.95 -8.50
N ALA A 89 -14.40 7.58 -7.32
CA ALA A 89 -15.54 7.62 -6.40
C ALA A 89 -16.70 8.48 -6.94
N VAL A 90 -16.37 9.53 -7.69
CA VAL A 90 -17.35 10.47 -8.29
C VAL A 90 -17.98 9.91 -9.56
N ASN A 91 -17.24 9.10 -10.32
CA ASN A 91 -17.65 8.60 -11.64
C ASN A 91 -19.05 7.95 -11.69
N PRO A 92 -19.47 7.09 -10.75
CA PRO A 92 -20.82 6.52 -10.75
C PRO A 92 -21.96 7.55 -10.62
N HIS A 93 -21.68 8.75 -10.09
CA HIS A 93 -22.67 9.78 -9.82
C HIS A 93 -22.84 10.77 -10.96
N ILE A 94 -21.78 11.01 -11.74
CA ILE A 94 -21.77 12.01 -12.83
C ILE A 94 -21.56 11.39 -14.22
N GLY A 95 -21.22 10.11 -14.29
CA GLY A 95 -20.93 9.39 -15.53
C GLY A 95 -19.51 9.60 -16.06
N TYR A 96 -19.08 8.65 -16.88
CA TYR A 96 -17.69 8.56 -17.37
C TYR A 96 -17.21 9.79 -18.12
N GLU A 97 -18.04 10.36 -19.00
CA GLU A 97 -17.63 11.49 -19.82
C GLU A 97 -17.35 12.74 -18.96
N ALA A 98 -18.24 13.04 -18.01
CA ALA A 98 -18.06 14.17 -17.10
C ALA A 98 -16.87 13.96 -16.17
N ALA A 99 -16.73 12.76 -15.59
CA ALA A 99 -15.59 12.40 -14.75
C ALA A 99 -14.25 12.50 -15.49
N SER A 100 -14.19 12.04 -16.74
CA SER A 100 -12.99 12.12 -17.58
C SER A 100 -12.59 13.57 -17.89
N ARG A 101 -13.57 14.44 -18.17
CA ARG A 101 -13.31 15.89 -18.36
C ARG A 101 -12.71 16.52 -17.10
N ILE A 102 -13.33 16.29 -15.94
CA ILE A 102 -12.86 16.82 -14.65
C ILE A 102 -11.47 16.30 -14.31
N ALA A 103 -11.21 15.00 -14.51
CA ALA A 103 -9.88 14.42 -14.26
C ALA A 103 -8.79 15.08 -15.10
N ARG A 104 -9.06 15.30 -16.39
CA ARG A 104 -8.12 15.97 -17.30
C ARG A 104 -7.87 17.41 -16.88
N GLU A 105 -8.92 18.14 -16.53
CA GLU A 105 -8.79 19.52 -16.06
C GLU A 105 -8.03 19.61 -14.72
N ALA A 106 -8.23 18.67 -13.80
CA ALA A 106 -7.48 18.60 -12.54
C ALA A 106 -5.97 18.44 -12.79
N ILE A 107 -5.58 17.61 -13.77
CA ILE A 107 -4.18 17.40 -14.14
C ILE A 107 -3.60 18.66 -14.81
N GLU A 108 -4.36 19.30 -15.70
CA GLU A 108 -3.89 20.49 -16.44
C GLU A 108 -3.79 21.73 -15.55
N THR A 109 -4.72 21.91 -14.61
CA THR A 109 -4.85 23.13 -13.78
C THR A 109 -4.26 23.00 -12.38
N GLY A 110 -4.08 21.77 -11.89
CA GLY A 110 -3.67 21.50 -10.51
C GLY A 110 -4.78 21.73 -9.47
N LYS A 111 -6.01 22.07 -9.89
CA LYS A 111 -7.17 22.15 -9.00
C LYS A 111 -7.60 20.77 -8.52
N SER A 112 -8.21 20.71 -7.34
CA SER A 112 -8.75 19.46 -6.80
C SER A 112 -10.00 19.01 -7.55
N VAL A 113 -10.26 17.69 -7.51
CA VAL A 113 -11.51 17.12 -8.06
C VAL A 113 -12.74 17.74 -7.39
N ARG A 114 -12.67 18.01 -6.07
CA ARG A 114 -13.75 18.65 -5.32
C ARG A 114 -14.07 20.04 -5.88
N GLU A 115 -13.07 20.91 -6.01
CA GLU A 115 -13.24 22.27 -6.54
C GLU A 115 -13.87 22.24 -7.94
N LEU A 116 -13.37 21.37 -8.82
CA LEU A 116 -13.90 21.25 -10.19
C LEU A 116 -15.33 20.70 -10.21
N CYS A 117 -15.68 19.75 -9.35
CA CYS A 117 -17.06 19.25 -9.26
C CYS A 117 -18.04 20.37 -8.86
N LEU A 118 -17.64 21.26 -7.95
CA LEU A 118 -18.42 22.41 -7.52
C LEU A 118 -18.49 23.49 -8.61
N GLU A 119 -17.36 23.80 -9.26
CA GLU A 119 -17.28 24.79 -10.35
C GLU A 119 -18.17 24.40 -11.54
N HIS A 120 -18.18 23.12 -11.91
CA HIS A 120 -19.02 22.58 -12.97
C HIS A 120 -20.47 22.30 -12.53
N GLY A 121 -20.79 22.46 -11.24
CA GLY A 121 -22.11 22.25 -10.67
C GLY A 121 -22.64 20.82 -10.84
N VAL A 122 -21.74 19.83 -10.91
CA VAL A 122 -22.12 18.43 -11.14
C VAL A 122 -22.51 17.69 -9.86
N LEU A 123 -22.03 18.18 -8.70
CA LEU A 123 -22.35 17.69 -7.36
C LEU A 123 -22.36 18.86 -6.37
N THR A 124 -23.15 18.75 -5.30
CA THR A 124 -23.14 19.73 -4.20
C THR A 124 -22.02 19.44 -3.19
N GLU A 125 -21.74 20.40 -2.31
CA GLU A 125 -20.77 20.23 -1.21
C GLU A 125 -21.15 19.02 -0.34
N GLU A 126 -22.44 18.89 -0.02
CA GLU A 126 -22.97 17.80 0.83
C GLU A 126 -22.87 16.43 0.14
N GLU A 127 -23.12 16.37 -1.18
CA GLU A 127 -22.91 15.13 -1.95
C GLU A 127 -21.43 14.76 -1.97
N LEU A 128 -20.53 15.72 -2.16
CA LEU A 128 -19.08 15.50 -2.19
C LEU A 128 -18.52 15.09 -0.83
N ASP A 129 -19.05 15.61 0.28
CA ASP A 129 -18.67 15.21 1.63
C ASP A 129 -18.97 13.74 1.90
N ILE A 130 -20.06 13.21 1.35
CA ILE A 130 -20.43 11.80 1.48
C ILE A 130 -19.60 10.94 0.51
N ILE A 131 -19.47 11.37 -0.75
CA ILE A 131 -18.82 10.56 -1.80
C ILE A 131 -17.30 10.50 -1.62
N LEU A 132 -16.68 11.60 -1.21
CA LEU A 132 -15.23 11.73 -1.04
C LEU A 132 -14.78 11.52 0.40
N ASP A 133 -15.64 11.01 1.29
CA ASP A 133 -15.22 10.58 2.61
C ASP A 133 -14.17 9.46 2.49
N PRO A 134 -12.97 9.61 3.09
CA PRO A 134 -11.90 8.62 2.96
C PRO A 134 -12.29 7.22 3.46
N PHE A 135 -13.15 7.11 4.47
CA PHE A 135 -13.60 5.81 4.97
C PHE A 135 -14.57 5.17 4.00
N GLU A 136 -15.55 5.93 3.48
CA GLU A 136 -16.47 5.46 2.44
C GLU A 136 -15.73 4.94 1.21
N MET A 137 -14.67 5.62 0.77
CA MET A 137 -13.85 5.19 -0.38
C MET A 137 -13.00 3.93 -0.10
N THR A 138 -12.92 3.46 1.15
CA THR A 138 -12.19 2.23 1.52
C THR A 138 -13.08 1.00 1.67
N HIS A 139 -14.39 1.17 1.52
CA HIS A 139 -15.34 0.06 1.53
C HIS A 139 -15.60 -0.46 0.11
N PRO A 140 -15.91 -1.78 -0.04
CA PRO A 140 -16.45 -2.27 -1.29
C PRO A 140 -17.80 -1.60 -1.57
N GLU A 141 -18.22 -1.57 -2.85
CA GLU A 141 -19.41 -0.86 -3.39
C GLU A 141 -19.12 0.59 -3.86
N ILE A 142 -20.19 1.32 -4.21
CA ILE A 142 -20.09 2.70 -4.69
C ILE A 142 -20.11 3.64 -3.47
N ALA A 143 -19.07 4.44 -3.30
CA ALA A 143 -19.04 5.48 -2.27
C ALA A 143 -20.25 6.41 -2.39
N GLY A 144 -20.98 6.64 -1.29
CA GLY A 144 -22.21 7.43 -1.32
C GLY A 144 -23.37 6.77 -2.09
N ALA A 145 -23.44 5.43 -2.17
CA ALA A 145 -24.50 4.70 -2.87
C ALA A 145 -25.94 5.11 -2.46
N SER A 146 -26.13 5.65 -1.26
CA SER A 146 -27.40 6.21 -0.80
C SER A 146 -27.91 7.34 -1.70
N LEU A 147 -27.02 8.16 -2.26
CA LEU A 147 -27.35 9.27 -3.15
C LEU A 147 -27.88 8.79 -4.51
N LEU A 148 -27.40 7.64 -5.00
CA LEU A 148 -27.87 7.03 -6.24
C LEU A 148 -29.29 6.45 -6.13
N LYS A 149 -29.66 5.96 -4.93
CA LYS A 149 -31.01 5.44 -4.67
C LYS A 149 -32.05 6.55 -4.67
N ASN A 150 -31.69 7.74 -4.19
CA ASN A 150 -32.59 8.89 -4.11
C ASN A 150 -32.84 9.57 -5.47
N LYS A 151 -31.93 9.45 -6.45
CA LYS A 151 -32.12 9.98 -7.82
C LYS A 151 -33.04 9.12 -8.71
N LYS A 152 -33.47 7.94 -8.25
CA LYS A 152 -34.34 7.00 -8.99
C LYS A 152 -35.81 7.01 -8.56
N MET A 153 -36.21 7.89 -7.65
CA MET A 153 -37.62 8.22 -7.35
C MET A 153 -37.99 9.56 -7.96
#